data_AF-A0A7G8IR68-F1
#
_entry.id   AF-A0A7G8IR68-F1
#
_cell.length_a   1.000
_cell.length_b   1.000
_cell.length_c   1.000
_cell.angle_alpha   90.00
_cell.angle_beta   90.00
_cell.angle_gamma   90.00
#
_symmetry.space_group_name_H-M   'P 1'
#
loop_
_entity.id
_entity.type
_entity.pdbx_description
1 polymer ?
#
loop_
_entity_poly.entity_id
_entity_poly.type
_entity_poly.pdbx_seq_one_letter_code
_entity_poly.pdbx_strand_id
1 'polypeptide(L)'
;MIESTDLLNRLKIISSYSQSINASFFVVLSSSNEHSPGSYFGGIRRTKSFISLSLVNISQNELELIGSLINAHCDYVVVDTEKKHPFFLDDTSVESSTCLYSNLLSSAYIIFPKDKIIPWSPSRITSESALNTLRSLKNGDLSGSRITLIGPGSIGFKIALGLVEEGASVHIFSRDIARSASIVSAINCIKSKYTIASAIQATSLDSAFASSSCVVLSASANNFILPKHLQFLPRGSSTILDVGKNSLSSSALALLPRMQQLNYFRLDISRELVGFLSNYCLLDNYISPNLFGPKKCLSRFENYVHFVSGGFPGSAGDLVVDDANDPVFQLGYISEKDEFVSDFKIF
;
A
#
# COMPACT_ATOMS: atom_id res chain seq x y z
N MET A 1 18.31 -8.92 -13.83
CA MET A 1 17.40 -9.99 -14.28
C MET A 1 17.71 -11.20 -13.42
N ILE A 2 16.67 -11.76 -12.81
CA ILE A 2 16.81 -12.94 -11.96
C ILE A 2 17.10 -14.15 -12.83
N GLU A 3 18.20 -14.85 -12.56
CA GLU A 3 18.55 -16.09 -13.25
C GLU A 3 17.67 -17.25 -12.75
N SER A 4 17.10 -18.03 -13.68
CA SER A 4 16.17 -19.12 -13.35
C SER A 4 16.78 -20.17 -12.43
N THR A 5 18.08 -20.46 -12.57
CA THR A 5 18.79 -21.43 -11.72
C THR A 5 18.93 -20.93 -10.28
N ASP A 6 19.30 -19.66 -10.08
CA ASP A 6 19.39 -19.05 -8.74
C ASP A 6 18.00 -18.98 -8.08
N LEU A 7 16.98 -18.58 -8.85
CA LEU A 7 15.60 -18.57 -8.38
C LEU A 7 15.15 -19.97 -7.94
N LEU A 8 15.37 -20.99 -8.77
CA LEU A 8 14.97 -22.36 -8.45
C LEU A 8 15.61 -22.86 -7.15
N ASN A 9 16.91 -22.59 -6.96
CA ASN A 9 17.61 -22.95 -5.74
C ASN A 9 17.00 -22.27 -4.51
N ARG A 10 16.71 -20.97 -4.60
CA ARG A 10 16.06 -20.22 -3.51
C ARG A 10 14.66 -20.72 -3.21
N LEU A 11 13.85 -20.96 -4.24
CA LEU A 11 12.49 -21.48 -4.10
C LEU A 11 12.49 -22.84 -3.38
N LYS A 12 13.38 -23.76 -3.77
CA LYS A 12 13.53 -25.07 -3.11
C LYS A 12 13.89 -24.94 -1.64
N ILE A 13 14.91 -24.13 -1.32
CA ILE A 13 15.37 -23.93 0.06
C ILE A 13 14.24 -23.36 0.92
N ILE A 14 13.55 -22.32 0.44
CA ILE A 14 12.50 -21.66 1.21
C ILE A 14 11.27 -22.57 1.36
N SER A 15 10.89 -23.29 0.31
CA SER A 15 9.77 -24.23 0.32
C SER A 15 10.01 -25.38 1.30
N SER A 16 11.19 -26.00 1.29
CA SER A 16 11.53 -27.04 2.27
C SER A 16 11.54 -26.49 3.70
N TYR A 17 12.04 -25.27 3.88
CA TYR A 17 12.05 -24.65 5.20
C TYR A 17 10.64 -24.30 5.69
N SER A 18 9.75 -23.78 4.83
CA SER A 18 8.36 -23.44 5.20
C SER A 18 7.57 -24.68 5.62
N GLN A 19 7.75 -25.79 4.91
CA GLN A 19 7.20 -27.10 5.28
C GLN A 19 7.71 -27.56 6.65
N SER A 20 8.99 -27.38 6.96
CA SER A 20 9.57 -27.81 8.24
C SER A 20 8.98 -27.10 9.46
N ILE A 21 8.42 -25.90 9.27
CA ILE A 21 7.79 -25.10 10.32
C ILE A 21 6.27 -24.99 10.19
N ASN A 22 5.66 -25.78 9.29
CA ASN A 22 4.22 -25.74 8.98
C ASN A 22 3.70 -24.32 8.69
N ALA A 23 4.43 -23.58 7.84
CA ALA A 23 4.11 -22.21 7.46
C ALA A 23 3.84 -22.12 5.96
N SER A 24 2.92 -21.24 5.56
CA SER A 24 2.64 -20.96 4.15
C SER A 24 3.82 -20.23 3.49
N PHE A 25 4.07 -20.48 2.21
CA PHE A 25 5.09 -19.80 1.43
C PHE A 25 4.46 -18.94 0.33
N PHE A 26 4.68 -17.63 0.45
CA PHE A 26 4.25 -16.61 -0.50
C PHE A 26 5.41 -16.17 -1.40
N VAL A 27 5.14 -16.06 -2.70
CA VAL A 27 6.02 -15.32 -3.63
C VAL A 27 5.34 -14.00 -3.99
N VAL A 28 5.97 -12.88 -3.64
CA VAL A 28 5.42 -11.54 -3.79
C VAL A 28 6.03 -10.86 -5.01
N LEU A 29 5.21 -10.65 -6.03
CA LEU A 29 5.58 -10.07 -7.32
C LEU A 29 5.19 -8.59 -7.37
N SER A 30 6.15 -7.74 -7.71
CA SER A 30 5.89 -6.32 -7.99
C SER A 30 6.51 -5.90 -9.31
N SER A 31 5.85 -4.97 -9.99
CA SER A 31 6.31 -4.43 -11.26
C SER A 31 6.64 -2.94 -11.14
N SER A 32 7.68 -2.52 -11.85
CA SER A 32 7.85 -1.12 -12.22
C SER A 32 7.84 -0.99 -13.73
N ASN A 33 7.92 0.24 -14.24
CA ASN A 33 7.97 0.48 -15.68
C ASN A 33 9.12 -0.30 -16.33
N GLU A 34 8.90 -0.84 -17.53
CA GLU A 34 9.83 -1.76 -18.24
C GLU A 34 11.24 -1.19 -18.48
N HIS A 35 11.44 0.12 -18.35
CA HIS A 35 12.74 0.79 -18.51
C HIS A 35 13.62 0.83 -17.25
N SER A 36 13.23 0.11 -16.20
CA SER A 36 13.95 0.06 -14.93
C SER A 36 15.04 -1.02 -14.94
N PRO A 37 16.07 -0.92 -14.07
CA PRO A 37 17.09 -1.97 -13.96
C PRO A 37 16.37 -3.28 -13.66
N GLY A 38 16.60 -4.31 -14.50
CA GLY A 38 15.78 -5.53 -14.55
C GLY A 38 15.58 -6.22 -13.20
N SER A 39 14.71 -7.23 -13.19
CA SER A 39 14.24 -7.89 -11.96
C SER A 39 15.34 -8.24 -10.95
N TYR A 40 14.99 -8.14 -9.66
CA TYR A 40 15.86 -8.44 -8.52
C TYR A 40 15.09 -8.97 -7.30
N PHE A 41 15.81 -9.56 -6.35
CA PHE A 41 15.24 -10.03 -5.08
C PHE A 41 15.08 -8.86 -4.09
N GLY A 42 13.85 -8.60 -3.63
CA GLY A 42 13.56 -7.53 -2.69
C GLY A 42 13.84 -7.88 -1.22
N GLY A 43 13.77 -9.17 -0.87
CA GLY A 43 14.02 -9.65 0.50
C GLY A 43 13.15 -10.85 0.87
N ILE A 44 13.49 -11.47 2.00
CA ILE A 44 12.73 -12.57 2.61
C ILE A 44 12.17 -12.08 3.94
N ARG A 45 10.89 -12.37 4.21
CA ARG A 45 10.25 -12.10 5.51
C ARG A 45 9.72 -13.40 6.08
N ARG A 46 9.87 -13.56 7.39
CA ARG A 46 9.47 -14.76 8.13
C ARG A 46 8.62 -14.37 9.32
N THR A 47 7.47 -15.01 9.45
CA THR A 47 6.62 -14.98 10.64
C THR A 47 6.48 -16.39 11.21
N LYS A 48 5.61 -16.57 12.20
CA LYS A 48 5.26 -17.90 12.71
C LYS A 48 4.34 -18.66 11.74
N SER A 49 3.55 -17.96 10.93
CA SER A 49 2.52 -18.54 10.06
C SER A 49 2.92 -18.59 8.58
N PHE A 50 3.89 -17.78 8.15
CA PHE A 50 4.32 -17.77 6.76
C PHE A 50 5.75 -17.29 6.53
N ILE A 51 6.23 -17.57 5.32
CA ILE A 51 7.46 -17.02 4.74
C ILE A 51 7.08 -16.32 3.42
N SER A 52 7.67 -15.16 3.13
CA SER A 52 7.48 -14.47 1.86
C SER A 52 8.80 -14.16 1.18
N LEU A 53 8.91 -14.45 -0.11
CA LEU A 53 10.02 -14.03 -0.98
C LEU A 53 9.53 -12.93 -1.93
N SER A 54 10.16 -11.75 -1.92
CA SER A 54 9.81 -10.67 -2.85
C SER A 54 10.65 -10.72 -4.12
N LEU A 55 9.99 -10.76 -5.28
CA LEU A 55 10.58 -10.53 -6.59
C LEU A 55 10.11 -9.15 -7.08
N VAL A 56 11.06 -8.25 -7.28
CA VAL A 56 10.80 -6.85 -7.57
C VAL A 56 11.18 -6.55 -9.01
N ASN A 57 10.36 -5.71 -9.63
CA ASN A 57 10.51 -5.29 -11.01
C ASN A 57 10.42 -6.45 -12.02
N ILE A 58 9.43 -7.33 -11.82
CA ILE A 58 9.15 -8.44 -12.72
C ILE A 58 8.30 -7.93 -13.89
N SER A 59 8.74 -8.22 -15.11
CA SER A 59 7.98 -8.02 -16.35
C SER A 59 7.07 -9.22 -16.65
N GLN A 60 6.15 -9.07 -17.62
CA GLN A 60 5.29 -10.18 -18.06
C GLN A 60 6.11 -11.32 -18.67
N ASN A 61 7.05 -10.98 -19.56
CA ASN A 61 7.95 -11.95 -20.19
C ASN A 61 8.78 -12.73 -19.16
N GLU A 62 9.31 -12.03 -18.14
CA GLU A 62 10.04 -12.71 -17.07
C GLU A 62 9.12 -13.66 -16.29
N LEU A 63 7.88 -13.25 -16.00
CA LEU A 63 6.92 -14.10 -15.31
C LEU A 63 6.56 -15.36 -16.12
N GLU A 64 6.43 -15.25 -17.44
CA GLU A 64 6.18 -16.41 -18.31
C GLU A 64 7.33 -17.42 -18.26
N LEU A 65 8.58 -16.93 -18.21
CA LEU A 65 9.77 -17.78 -18.14
C LEU A 65 9.92 -18.51 -16.79
N ILE A 66 9.61 -17.85 -15.68
CA ILE A 66 9.86 -18.37 -14.33
C ILE A 66 8.58 -18.88 -13.61
N GLY A 67 7.41 -18.65 -14.20
CA GLY A 67 6.12 -18.85 -13.55
C GLY A 67 5.85 -20.31 -13.16
N SER A 68 6.23 -21.26 -14.01
CA SER A 68 6.11 -22.69 -13.71
C SER A 68 6.97 -23.11 -12.50
N LEU A 69 8.17 -22.52 -12.37
CA LEU A 69 9.06 -22.75 -11.23
C LEU A 69 8.44 -22.20 -9.94
N ILE A 70 7.88 -20.99 -9.99
CA ILE A 70 7.19 -20.39 -8.84
C ILE A 70 6.00 -21.27 -8.43
N ASN A 71 5.13 -21.64 -9.38
CA ASN A 71 3.91 -22.40 -9.11
C ASN A 71 4.19 -23.74 -8.40
N ALA A 72 5.29 -24.40 -8.76
CA ALA A 72 5.69 -25.69 -8.21
C ALA A 72 6.20 -25.61 -6.75
N HIS A 73 6.60 -24.42 -6.29
CA HIS A 73 7.32 -24.28 -5.03
C HIS A 73 6.67 -23.37 -3.99
N CYS A 74 5.62 -22.62 -4.34
CA CYS A 74 4.89 -21.76 -3.41
C CYS A 74 3.42 -22.17 -3.23
N ASP A 75 2.87 -21.80 -2.08
CA ASP A 75 1.46 -21.96 -1.76
C ASP A 75 0.64 -20.86 -2.44
N TYR A 76 1.13 -19.61 -2.37
CA TYR A 76 0.44 -18.45 -2.95
C TYR A 76 1.40 -17.53 -3.71
N VAL A 77 0.85 -16.84 -4.70
CA VAL A 77 1.53 -15.80 -5.48
C VAL A 77 0.79 -14.49 -5.31
N VAL A 78 1.49 -13.47 -4.83
CA VAL A 78 0.93 -12.14 -4.57
C VAL A 78 1.30 -11.22 -5.72
N VAL A 79 0.33 -10.70 -6.47
CA VAL A 79 0.56 -10.14 -7.81
C VAL A 79 0.10 -8.69 -7.94
N ASP A 80 1.02 -7.81 -8.34
CA ASP A 80 0.76 -6.39 -8.57
C ASP A 80 -0.38 -6.17 -9.58
N THR A 81 -1.39 -5.41 -9.17
CA THR A 81 -2.57 -5.11 -9.97
C THR A 81 -2.44 -3.86 -10.83
N GLU A 82 -1.42 -3.02 -10.60
CA GLU A 82 -1.25 -1.75 -11.30
C GLU A 82 -0.93 -1.99 -12.80
N LYS A 83 -1.68 -1.34 -13.69
CA LYS A 83 -1.48 -1.42 -15.15
C LYS A 83 -0.34 -0.49 -15.56
N LYS A 84 0.83 -1.07 -15.86
CA LYS A 84 2.07 -0.34 -16.17
C LYS A 84 2.76 -0.78 -17.46
N HIS A 85 2.34 -1.90 -18.05
CA HIS A 85 3.06 -2.53 -19.15
C HIS A 85 2.34 -2.32 -20.47
N PRO A 86 2.99 -1.74 -21.49
CA PRO A 86 2.38 -1.58 -22.80
C PRO A 86 2.11 -2.95 -23.44
N PHE A 87 0.96 -3.08 -24.06
CA PHE A 87 0.47 -4.24 -24.80
C PHE A 87 -0.02 -3.75 -26.15
N PHE A 88 0.57 -4.25 -27.22
CA PHE A 88 0.22 -3.84 -28.58
C PHE A 88 -0.70 -4.89 -29.18
N LEU A 89 -1.89 -4.46 -29.64
CA LEU A 89 -2.91 -5.36 -30.20
C LEU A 89 -2.53 -5.92 -31.57
N ASP A 90 -1.69 -5.21 -32.33
CA ASP A 90 -1.29 -5.59 -33.69
C ASP A 90 0.23 -5.67 -33.80
N ASP A 91 0.73 -6.83 -34.26
CA ASP A 91 2.16 -7.12 -34.48
C ASP A 91 2.70 -6.50 -35.79
N THR A 92 1.89 -5.67 -36.47
CA THR A 92 2.20 -5.12 -37.80
C THR A 92 2.39 -3.61 -37.77
N SER A 93 3.65 -3.17 -37.82
CA SER A 93 4.14 -1.81 -38.07
C SER A 93 3.78 -0.72 -37.01
N VAL A 94 4.84 -0.06 -36.55
CA VAL A 94 4.95 0.82 -35.37
C VAL A 94 4.08 2.09 -35.40
N GLU A 95 3.37 2.38 -36.48
CA GLU A 95 2.71 3.67 -36.69
C GLU A 95 1.20 3.70 -36.41
N SER A 96 0.54 2.56 -36.13
CA SER A 96 -0.92 2.55 -35.86
C SER A 96 -1.40 1.56 -34.79
N SER A 97 -0.49 0.93 -34.02
CA SER A 97 -0.93 -0.02 -33.00
C SER A 97 -1.53 0.70 -31.79
N THR A 98 -2.77 0.33 -31.45
CA THR A 98 -3.40 0.79 -30.21
C THR A 98 -2.66 0.14 -29.04
N CYS A 99 -1.87 0.94 -28.31
CA CYS A 99 -1.20 0.50 -27.10
C CYS A 99 -2.23 0.43 -25.96
N LEU A 100 -2.61 -0.79 -25.57
CA LEU A 100 -3.31 -1.03 -24.31
C LEU A 100 -2.28 -1.18 -23.19
N TYR A 101 -2.63 -0.89 -21.94
CA TYR A 101 -1.77 -1.24 -20.82
C TYR A 101 -2.27 -2.52 -20.17
N SER A 102 -1.45 -3.57 -20.20
CA SER A 102 -1.66 -4.82 -19.47
C SER A 102 -1.06 -4.72 -18.05
N ASN A 103 -1.39 -5.67 -17.18
CA ASN A 103 -0.80 -5.79 -15.85
C ASN A 103 -0.25 -7.20 -15.60
N LEU A 104 0.62 -7.31 -14.61
CA LEU A 104 1.21 -8.59 -14.21
C LEU A 104 0.14 -9.62 -13.79
N LEU A 105 -0.99 -9.13 -13.26
CA LEU A 105 -2.11 -9.95 -12.83
C LEU A 105 -2.73 -10.76 -13.98
N SER A 106 -2.91 -10.19 -15.17
CA SER A 106 -3.45 -10.93 -16.32
C SER A 106 -2.57 -12.11 -16.71
N SER A 107 -1.25 -11.92 -16.80
CA SER A 107 -0.30 -13.00 -17.08
C SER A 107 -0.31 -14.05 -15.98
N ALA A 108 -0.43 -13.63 -14.71
CA ALA A 108 -0.52 -14.55 -13.59
C ALA A 108 -1.74 -15.48 -13.68
N TYR A 109 -2.91 -14.99 -14.12
CA TYR A 109 -4.12 -15.83 -14.28
C TYR A 109 -3.99 -16.90 -15.38
N ILE A 110 -3.05 -16.77 -16.31
CA ILE A 110 -2.75 -17.79 -17.33
C ILE A 110 -1.83 -18.87 -16.76
N ILE A 111 -0.95 -18.50 -15.83
CA ILE A 111 0.16 -19.33 -15.32
C ILE A 111 -0.21 -20.08 -14.04
N PHE A 112 -0.94 -19.44 -13.13
CA PHE A 112 -1.23 -19.97 -11.80
C PHE A 112 -2.72 -20.31 -11.62
N PRO A 113 -3.04 -21.31 -10.79
CA PRO A 113 -4.41 -21.53 -10.32
C PRO A 113 -4.98 -20.27 -9.65
N LYS A 114 -6.28 -20.00 -9.89
CA LYS A 114 -6.94 -18.76 -9.42
C LYS A 114 -6.91 -18.61 -7.89
N ASP A 115 -7.04 -19.71 -7.17
CA ASP A 115 -7.00 -19.82 -5.71
C ASP A 115 -5.62 -19.55 -5.11
N LYS A 116 -4.55 -19.68 -5.90
CA LYS A 116 -3.19 -19.29 -5.48
C LYS A 116 -2.89 -17.79 -5.65
N ILE A 117 -3.69 -17.06 -6.43
CA ILE A 117 -3.39 -15.67 -6.81
C ILE A 117 -4.00 -14.71 -5.80
N ILE A 118 -3.15 -13.89 -5.19
CA ILE A 118 -3.53 -12.82 -4.29
C ILE A 118 -3.24 -11.47 -4.95
N PRO A 119 -4.26 -10.72 -5.42
CA PRO A 119 -4.04 -9.40 -5.99
C PRO A 119 -3.62 -8.40 -4.91
N TRP A 120 -2.61 -7.56 -5.18
CA TRP A 120 -2.21 -6.48 -4.27
C TRP A 120 -1.82 -5.20 -5.02
N SER A 121 -1.71 -4.09 -4.29
CA SER A 121 -1.23 -2.81 -4.81
C SER A 121 0.02 -2.37 -4.03
N PRO A 122 1.24 -2.58 -4.58
CA PRO A 122 2.47 -2.18 -3.91
C PRO A 122 2.51 -0.68 -3.61
N SER A 123 1.99 0.15 -4.51
CA SER A 123 1.97 1.61 -4.32
C SER A 123 1.07 2.04 -3.17
N ARG A 124 -0.04 1.32 -2.92
CA ARG A 124 -0.92 1.54 -1.77
C ARG A 124 -0.23 1.14 -0.46
N ILE A 125 0.31 -0.08 -0.38
CA ILE A 125 1.05 -0.53 0.81
C ILE A 125 2.19 0.44 1.13
N THR A 126 2.93 0.88 0.11
CA THR A 126 4.02 1.84 0.30
C THR A 126 3.53 3.17 0.88
N SER A 127 2.41 3.72 0.37
CA SER A 127 1.86 4.96 0.93
C SER A 127 1.33 4.79 2.36
N GLU A 128 0.68 3.66 2.66
CA GLU A 128 0.19 3.34 4.00
C GLU A 128 1.35 3.17 5.00
N SER A 129 2.42 2.48 4.61
CA SER A 129 3.65 2.36 5.40
C SER A 129 4.28 3.71 5.70
N ALA A 130 4.31 4.63 4.72
CA ALA A 130 4.84 5.97 4.92
C ALA A 130 4.02 6.75 5.95
N LEU A 131 2.68 6.73 5.84
CA LEU A 131 1.79 7.36 6.81
C LEU A 131 1.96 6.77 8.21
N ASN A 132 2.00 5.45 8.35
CA ASN A 132 2.22 4.77 9.64
C ASN A 132 3.59 5.08 10.25
N THR A 133 4.62 5.18 9.42
CA THR A 133 5.96 5.58 9.87
C THR A 133 5.93 7.02 10.39
N LEU A 134 5.32 7.95 9.65
CA LEU A 134 5.19 9.34 10.08
C LEU A 134 4.37 9.47 11.37
N ARG A 135 3.26 8.75 11.51
CA ARG A 135 2.49 8.66 12.77
C ARG A 135 3.38 8.20 13.92
N SER A 136 4.15 7.13 13.72
CA SER A 136 5.06 6.61 14.75
C SER A 136 6.11 7.64 15.17
N LEU A 137 6.63 8.42 14.22
CA LEU A 137 7.59 9.50 14.47
C LEU A 137 6.96 10.75 15.10
N LYS A 138 5.63 10.84 15.11
CA LYS A 138 4.84 11.96 15.65
C LYS A 138 3.91 11.53 16.80
N ASN A 139 4.25 10.46 17.49
CA ASN A 139 3.50 9.96 18.66
C ASN A 139 2.01 9.68 18.37
N GLY A 140 1.70 9.25 17.14
CA GLY A 140 0.36 8.86 16.70
C GLY A 140 -0.50 9.99 16.14
N ASP A 141 -0.09 11.25 16.24
CA ASP A 141 -0.87 12.40 15.77
C ASP A 141 -0.11 13.24 14.74
N LEU A 142 -0.69 13.39 13.56
CA LEU A 142 -0.14 14.19 12.46
C LEU A 142 -0.77 15.60 12.38
N SER A 143 -1.82 15.87 13.16
CA SER A 143 -2.56 17.12 13.14
C SER A 143 -1.66 18.32 13.45
N GLY A 144 -1.84 19.40 12.69
CA GLY A 144 -1.06 20.63 12.82
C GLY A 144 0.41 20.51 12.38
N SER A 145 0.87 19.32 11.97
CA SER A 145 2.22 19.14 11.45
C SER A 145 2.38 19.87 10.13
N ARG A 146 3.57 20.44 9.91
CA ARG A 146 4.01 20.89 8.59
C ARG A 146 4.94 19.84 8.02
N ILE A 147 4.64 19.36 6.82
CA ILE A 147 5.40 18.30 6.16
C ILE A 147 5.71 18.73 4.73
N THR A 148 6.96 18.58 4.32
CA THR A 148 7.35 18.78 2.93
C THR A 148 7.31 17.44 2.21
N LEU A 149 6.69 17.38 1.03
CA LEU A 149 6.71 16.23 0.14
C LEU A 149 7.37 16.58 -1.19
N ILE A 150 8.43 15.86 -1.53
CA ILE A 150 9.17 16.05 -2.78
C ILE A 150 8.90 14.87 -3.72
N GLY A 151 8.24 15.16 -4.85
CA GLY A 151 7.87 14.17 -5.85
C GLY A 151 6.45 13.61 -5.67
N PRO A 152 5.42 14.37 -6.07
CA PRO A 152 4.02 13.95 -5.99
C PRO A 152 3.65 13.00 -7.15
N GLY A 153 4.38 11.90 -7.30
CA GLY A 153 3.98 10.79 -8.19
C GLY A 153 2.79 10.01 -7.61
N SER A 154 2.48 8.82 -8.14
CA SER A 154 1.37 7.97 -7.63
C SER A 154 1.46 7.71 -6.12
N ILE A 155 2.65 7.39 -5.60
CA ILE A 155 2.87 7.17 -4.16
C ILE A 155 2.84 8.50 -3.40
N GLY A 156 3.56 9.51 -3.87
CA GLY A 156 3.63 10.82 -3.21
C GLY A 156 2.27 11.52 -3.11
N PHE A 157 1.42 11.40 -4.13
CA PHE A 157 0.04 11.90 -4.11
C PHE A 157 -0.79 11.23 -3.00
N LYS A 158 -0.77 9.89 -2.91
CA LYS A 158 -1.50 9.14 -1.87
C LYS A 158 -1.03 9.52 -0.46
N ILE A 159 0.28 9.68 -0.27
CA ILE A 159 0.85 10.16 0.99
C ILE A 159 0.36 11.59 1.29
N ALA A 160 0.48 12.52 0.35
CA ALA A 160 0.08 13.90 0.55
C ALA A 160 -1.41 14.04 0.88
N LEU A 161 -2.28 13.29 0.20
CA LEU A 161 -3.72 13.27 0.48
C LEU A 161 -4.00 12.77 1.90
N GLY A 162 -3.45 11.60 2.28
CA GLY A 162 -3.66 11.05 3.62
C GLY A 162 -3.13 11.98 4.73
N LEU A 163 -1.96 12.60 4.52
CA LEU A 163 -1.41 13.59 5.43
C LEU A 163 -2.35 14.80 5.62
N VAL A 164 -2.91 15.33 4.52
CA VAL A 164 -3.85 16.45 4.58
C VAL A 164 -5.15 16.04 5.28
N GLU A 165 -5.70 14.86 4.97
CA GLU A 165 -6.90 14.32 5.62
C GLU A 165 -6.72 14.14 7.13
N GLU A 166 -5.51 13.81 7.58
CA GLU A 166 -5.13 13.73 9.00
C GLU A 166 -4.73 15.08 9.64
N GLY A 167 -4.93 16.19 8.93
CA GLY A 167 -4.74 17.53 9.47
C GLY A 167 -3.32 18.08 9.38
N ALA A 168 -2.43 17.48 8.59
CA ALA A 168 -1.10 18.03 8.32
C ALA A 168 -1.10 18.98 7.11
N SER A 169 -0.43 20.13 7.22
CA SER A 169 -0.20 21.02 6.09
C SER A 169 0.98 20.51 5.26
N VAL A 170 0.74 20.24 3.98
CA VAL A 170 1.73 19.57 3.11
C VAL A 170 2.28 20.51 2.06
N HIS A 171 3.57 20.82 2.13
CA HIS A 171 4.29 21.59 1.10
C HIS A 171 4.79 20.65 0.01
N ILE A 172 4.24 20.74 -1.19
CA ILE A 172 4.53 19.83 -2.29
C ILE A 172 5.48 20.49 -3.29
N PHE A 173 6.59 19.82 -3.57
CA PHE A 173 7.54 20.21 -4.60
C PHE A 173 7.67 19.16 -5.71
N SER A 174 7.70 19.65 -6.94
CA SER A 174 8.05 18.87 -8.14
C SER A 174 8.77 19.76 -9.14
N ARG A 175 9.63 19.17 -9.99
CA ARG A 175 10.28 19.90 -11.10
C ARG A 175 9.27 20.45 -12.10
N ASP A 176 8.16 19.73 -12.28
CA ASP A 176 7.04 20.17 -13.08
C ASP A 176 6.09 20.98 -12.17
N ILE A 177 6.23 22.30 -12.26
CA ILE A 177 5.47 23.26 -11.45
C ILE A 177 3.99 23.18 -11.81
N ALA A 178 3.64 23.06 -13.10
CA ALA A 178 2.25 22.97 -13.53
C ALA A 178 1.57 21.72 -12.97
N ARG A 179 2.23 20.56 -13.08
CA ARG A 179 1.73 19.30 -12.50
C ARG A 179 1.60 19.39 -10.99
N SER A 180 2.58 20.00 -10.30
CA SER A 180 2.51 20.19 -8.86
C SER A 180 1.32 21.06 -8.45
N ALA A 181 1.02 22.12 -9.19
CA ALA A 181 -0.13 22.99 -8.96
C ALA A 181 -1.45 22.21 -9.12
N SER A 182 -1.58 21.41 -10.19
CA SER A 182 -2.76 20.56 -10.41
C SER A 182 -2.97 19.56 -9.29
N ILE A 183 -1.90 18.95 -8.77
CA ILE A 183 -1.98 18.00 -7.65
C ILE A 183 -2.39 18.70 -6.36
N VAL A 184 -1.81 19.86 -6.05
CA VAL A 184 -2.18 20.67 -4.89
C VAL A 184 -3.67 21.04 -4.96
N SER A 185 -4.14 21.48 -6.12
CA SER A 185 -5.56 21.79 -6.36
C SER A 185 -6.43 20.55 -6.13
N ALA A 186 -6.08 19.41 -6.72
CA ALA A 186 -6.83 18.16 -6.56
C ALA A 186 -6.96 17.74 -5.09
N ILE A 187 -5.88 17.76 -4.31
CA ILE A 187 -5.90 17.41 -2.89
C ILE A 187 -6.83 18.36 -2.12
N ASN A 188 -6.71 19.67 -2.36
CA ASN A 188 -7.51 20.67 -1.66
C ASN A 188 -9.00 20.64 -2.05
N CYS A 189 -9.32 20.16 -3.25
CA CYS A 189 -10.70 19.96 -3.70
C CYS A 189 -11.33 18.64 -3.18
N ILE A 190 -10.54 17.58 -3.04
CA ILE A 190 -11.02 16.25 -2.64
C ILE A 190 -11.17 16.12 -1.11
N LYS A 191 -10.26 16.74 -0.34
CA LYS A 191 -10.30 16.68 1.13
C LYS A 191 -11.66 17.15 1.65
N SER A 192 -12.06 16.63 2.81
CA SER A 192 -13.27 17.10 3.50
C SER A 192 -13.24 18.62 3.68
N LYS A 193 -14.40 19.27 3.46
CA LYS A 193 -14.55 20.71 3.73
C LYS A 193 -14.29 21.09 5.19
N TYR A 194 -14.32 20.12 6.10
CA TYR A 194 -14.03 20.30 7.53
C TYR A 194 -12.53 20.15 7.86
N THR A 195 -11.71 19.66 6.94
CA THR A 195 -10.27 19.57 7.10
C THR A 195 -9.65 20.95 6.86
N ILE A 196 -9.12 21.59 7.91
CA ILE A 196 -8.49 22.93 7.81
C ILE A 196 -7.16 22.87 7.06
N ALA A 197 -6.37 21.81 7.29
CA ALA A 197 -5.09 21.63 6.64
C ALA A 197 -5.19 21.58 5.11
N SER A 198 -4.10 21.93 4.43
CA SER A 198 -4.08 22.06 2.98
C SER A 198 -2.76 21.58 2.37
N ALA A 199 -2.82 21.18 1.11
CA ALA A 199 -1.65 21.10 0.27
C ALA A 199 -1.25 22.51 -0.21
N ILE A 200 0.04 22.80 -0.23
CA ILE A 200 0.62 24.10 -0.62
C ILE A 200 1.74 23.81 -1.62
N GLN A 201 1.80 24.57 -2.71
CA GLN A 201 2.88 24.42 -3.67
C GLN A 201 4.16 25.09 -3.17
N ALA A 202 5.28 24.35 -3.19
CA ALA A 202 6.62 24.92 -3.06
C ALA A 202 7.18 25.25 -4.44
N THR A 203 7.86 26.40 -4.56
CA THR A 203 8.34 26.94 -5.84
C THR A 203 9.77 26.50 -6.18
N SER A 204 10.55 26.10 -5.17
CA SER A 204 11.89 25.57 -5.35
C SER A 204 12.19 24.46 -4.34
N LEU A 205 13.19 23.63 -4.64
CA LEU A 205 13.64 22.60 -3.72
C LEU A 205 14.14 23.20 -2.40
N ASP A 206 14.87 24.31 -2.45
CA ASP A 206 15.37 25.02 -1.27
C ASP A 206 14.21 25.54 -0.39
N SER A 207 13.17 26.13 -1.01
CA SER A 207 11.97 26.58 -0.29
C SER A 207 11.21 25.41 0.34
N ALA A 208 11.22 24.25 -0.31
CA ALA A 208 10.59 23.03 0.18
C ALA A 208 11.34 22.48 1.42
N PHE A 209 12.68 22.48 1.40
CA PHE A 209 13.45 22.07 2.59
C PHE A 209 13.29 23.07 3.74
N ALA A 210 13.15 24.36 3.46
CA ALA A 210 12.94 25.39 4.48
C ALA A 210 11.54 25.38 5.11
N SER A 211 10.52 24.82 4.43
CA SER A 211 9.13 24.93 4.89
C SER A 211 8.75 24.01 6.05
N SER A 212 9.52 22.97 6.34
CA SER A 212 9.21 22.05 7.43
C SER A 212 10.42 21.31 8.00
N SER A 213 10.29 20.84 9.24
CA SER A 213 11.25 19.94 9.88
C SER A 213 10.98 18.46 9.55
N CYS A 214 10.05 18.15 8.64
CA CYS A 214 9.71 16.78 8.27
C CYS A 214 9.57 16.68 6.75
N VAL A 215 10.51 16.02 6.10
CA VAL A 215 10.58 15.93 4.63
C VAL A 215 10.37 14.49 4.18
N VAL A 216 9.43 14.28 3.26
CA VAL A 216 9.17 13.01 2.58
C VAL A 216 9.74 13.08 1.17
N LEU A 217 10.61 12.13 0.83
CA LEU A 217 11.21 12.02 -0.50
C LEU A 217 10.56 10.86 -1.24
N SER A 218 9.79 11.18 -2.28
CA SER A 218 9.04 10.20 -3.09
C SER A 218 9.19 10.42 -4.60
N ALA A 219 10.16 11.24 -5.02
CA ALA A 219 10.45 11.48 -6.43
C ALA A 219 11.07 10.24 -7.09
N SER A 220 10.78 10.03 -8.38
CA SER A 220 11.39 8.96 -9.17
C SER A 220 12.83 9.24 -9.61
N ALA A 221 13.30 10.48 -9.45
CA ALA A 221 14.67 10.85 -9.77
C ALA A 221 15.62 10.37 -8.66
N ASN A 222 16.80 9.89 -9.06
CA ASN A 222 17.85 9.48 -8.13
C ASN A 222 18.84 10.64 -7.92
N ASN A 223 19.53 10.66 -6.77
CA ASN A 223 20.69 11.52 -6.50
C ASN A 223 20.48 13.03 -6.69
N PHE A 224 19.25 13.54 -6.54
CA PHE A 224 18.94 14.95 -6.79
C PHE A 224 18.97 15.81 -5.50
N ILE A 225 18.95 15.20 -4.32
CA ILE A 225 19.19 15.91 -3.06
C ILE A 225 20.69 15.99 -2.80
N LEU A 226 21.24 17.19 -3.00
CA LEU A 226 22.64 17.54 -2.78
C LEU A 226 22.87 18.06 -1.36
N PRO A 227 24.12 18.05 -0.85
CA PRO A 227 24.49 18.66 0.43
C PRO A 227 23.93 20.05 0.68
N LYS A 228 23.96 20.91 -0.33
CA LYS A 228 23.46 22.28 -0.25
C LYS A 228 21.96 22.37 0.06
N HIS A 229 21.16 21.35 -0.28
CA HIS A 229 19.73 21.37 0.03
C HIS A 229 19.47 21.10 1.51
N LEU A 230 20.30 20.24 2.13
CA LEU A 230 20.18 19.89 3.55
C LEU A 230 20.45 21.08 4.48
N GLN A 231 21.21 22.08 4.02
CA GLN A 231 21.48 23.30 4.81
C GLN A 231 20.24 24.17 5.02
N PHE A 232 19.18 23.98 4.21
CA PHE A 232 17.93 24.73 4.33
C PHE A 232 16.94 24.11 5.33
N LEU A 233 17.25 22.93 5.88
CA LEU A 233 16.44 22.36 6.95
C LEU A 233 16.38 23.34 8.14
N PRO A 234 15.20 23.52 8.76
CA PRO A 234 15.06 24.35 9.94
C PRO A 234 16.03 23.93 11.05
N ARG A 235 16.51 24.91 11.84
CA ARG A 235 17.33 24.63 13.03
C ARG A 235 16.53 23.79 14.02
N GLY A 236 17.17 22.78 14.60
CA GLY A 236 16.54 21.82 15.50
C GLY A 236 16.35 20.44 14.88
N SER A 237 15.61 19.58 15.58
CA SER A 237 15.37 18.20 15.15
C SER A 237 14.55 18.15 13.86
N SER A 238 15.17 17.73 12.78
CA SER A 238 14.55 17.49 11.47
C SER A 238 14.49 16.00 11.15
N THR A 239 13.52 15.62 10.34
CA THR A 239 13.29 14.23 9.91
C THR A 239 13.20 14.16 8.40
N ILE A 240 13.89 13.20 7.80
CA ILE A 240 13.74 12.83 6.39
C ILE A 240 13.24 11.39 6.31
N LEU A 241 12.15 11.17 5.59
CA LEU A 241 11.66 9.85 5.20
C LEU A 241 11.86 9.65 3.69
N ASP A 242 12.84 8.84 3.29
CA ASP A 242 13.03 8.42 1.90
C ASP A 242 12.19 7.18 1.60
N VAL A 243 11.23 7.31 0.68
CA VAL A 243 10.29 6.25 0.26
C VAL A 243 10.97 5.20 -0.65
N GLY A 244 12.31 5.16 -0.69
CA GLY A 244 13.10 4.10 -1.29
C GLY A 244 13.48 4.36 -2.74
N LYS A 245 13.67 5.63 -3.12
CA LYS A 245 14.08 6.02 -4.48
C LYS A 245 15.51 6.55 -4.58
N ASN A 246 16.33 6.36 -3.54
CA ASN A 246 17.73 6.79 -3.50
C ASN A 246 17.85 8.28 -3.88
N SER A 247 17.05 9.12 -3.21
CA SER A 247 16.89 10.52 -3.59
C SER A 247 18.13 11.36 -3.28
N LEU A 248 18.91 10.96 -2.28
CA LEU A 248 20.11 11.63 -1.82
C LEU A 248 21.33 11.26 -2.67
N SER A 249 22.13 12.26 -3.05
CA SER A 249 23.43 12.01 -3.65
C SER A 249 24.37 11.31 -2.68
N SER A 250 25.38 10.61 -3.18
CA SER A 250 26.42 9.98 -2.34
C SER A 250 27.08 10.97 -1.38
N SER A 251 27.28 12.22 -1.83
CA SER A 251 27.81 13.30 -0.99
C SER A 251 26.83 13.76 0.10
N ALA A 252 25.52 13.78 -0.17
CA ALA A 252 24.52 14.09 0.86
C ALA A 252 24.40 12.94 1.87
N LEU A 253 24.42 11.69 1.41
CA LEU A 253 24.41 10.50 2.28
C LEU A 253 25.61 10.49 3.23
N ALA A 254 26.81 10.82 2.73
CA ALA A 254 28.03 10.88 3.55
C ALA A 254 27.99 11.95 4.66
N LEU A 255 27.10 12.94 4.55
CA LEU A 255 26.92 13.99 5.57
C LEU A 255 25.94 13.59 6.66
N LEU A 256 25.01 12.67 6.41
CA LEU A 256 23.95 12.32 7.38
C LEU A 256 24.50 11.96 8.76
N PRO A 257 25.56 11.11 8.91
CA PRO A 257 26.07 10.76 10.24
C PRO A 257 26.66 11.94 11.02
N ARG A 258 26.98 13.05 10.35
CA ARG A 258 27.55 14.26 10.96
C ARG A 258 26.46 15.26 11.37
N MET A 259 25.21 15.05 10.99
CA MET A 259 24.10 15.95 11.27
C MET A 259 23.35 15.48 12.53
N GLN A 260 23.83 15.90 13.70
CA GLN A 260 23.32 15.44 15.02
C GLN A 260 21.82 15.67 15.26
N GLN A 261 21.19 16.59 14.54
CA GLN A 261 19.77 16.92 14.68
C GLN A 261 18.92 16.42 13.51
N LEU A 262 19.47 15.58 12.63
CA LEU A 262 18.76 15.03 11.49
C LEU A 262 18.52 13.53 11.67
N ASN A 263 17.25 13.17 11.78
CA ASN A 263 16.83 11.77 11.71
C ASN A 263 16.55 11.40 10.26
N TYR A 264 17.26 10.41 9.72
CA TYR A 264 17.02 9.90 8.38
C TYR A 264 16.47 8.47 8.46
N PHE A 265 15.34 8.24 7.79
CA PHE A 265 14.71 6.94 7.67
C PHE A 265 14.55 6.58 6.20
N ARG A 266 14.95 5.38 5.83
CA ARG A 266 14.48 4.75 4.60
C ARG A 266 13.23 3.96 4.95
N LEU A 267 12.18 4.13 4.17
CA LEU A 267 10.91 3.46 4.42
C LEU A 267 11.08 1.93 4.35
N ASP A 268 10.57 1.25 5.37
CA ASP A 268 10.39 -0.20 5.38
C ASP A 268 8.90 -0.52 5.33
N ILE A 269 8.48 -1.27 4.30
CA ILE A 269 7.08 -1.69 4.10
C ILE A 269 6.74 -3.00 4.82
N SER A 270 7.68 -3.58 5.56
CA SER A 270 7.55 -4.94 6.08
C SER A 270 6.36 -5.10 7.02
N ARG A 271 6.05 -4.08 7.84
CA ARG A 271 4.92 -4.13 8.77
C ARG A 271 3.59 -4.28 8.02
N GLU A 272 3.33 -3.41 7.05
CA GLU A 272 2.08 -3.40 6.28
C GLU A 272 1.98 -4.60 5.35
N LEU A 273 3.09 -5.02 4.72
CA LEU A 273 3.10 -6.25 3.92
C LEU A 273 2.82 -7.48 4.79
N VAL A 274 3.44 -7.59 5.97
CA VAL A 274 3.18 -8.71 6.88
C VAL A 274 1.73 -8.70 7.36
N GLY A 275 1.17 -7.54 7.68
CA GLY A 275 -0.25 -7.40 8.03
C GLY A 275 -1.17 -7.85 6.89
N PHE A 276 -0.89 -7.39 5.67
CA PHE A 276 -1.63 -7.78 4.47
C PHE A 276 -1.62 -9.30 4.25
N LEU A 277 -0.45 -9.95 4.30
CA LEU A 277 -0.34 -11.41 4.11
C LEU A 277 -0.96 -12.20 5.26
N SER A 278 -0.83 -11.71 6.50
CA SER A 278 -1.41 -12.37 7.68
C SER A 278 -2.92 -12.51 7.56
N ASN A 279 -3.61 -11.52 6.97
CA ASN A 279 -5.05 -11.59 6.77
C ASN A 279 -5.47 -12.78 5.90
N TYR A 280 -4.66 -13.16 4.90
CA TYR A 280 -4.95 -14.35 4.07
C TYR A 280 -4.73 -15.65 4.84
N CYS A 281 -3.64 -15.76 5.62
CA CYS A 281 -3.41 -16.92 6.47
C CYS A 281 -4.50 -17.11 7.53
N LEU A 282 -5.08 -16.03 8.05
CA LEU A 282 -6.16 -16.08 9.03
C LEU A 282 -7.48 -16.54 8.42
N LEU A 283 -7.79 -16.08 7.20
CA LEU A 283 -8.99 -16.49 6.47
C LEU A 283 -8.96 -17.99 6.13
N ASP A 284 -7.80 -18.54 5.77
CA ASP A 284 -7.69 -19.95 5.41
C ASP A 284 -7.77 -20.91 6.60
N ASN A 285 -7.34 -20.48 7.80
CA ASN A 285 -7.18 -21.38 8.95
C ASN A 285 -8.24 -21.24 10.05
N TYR A 286 -8.93 -20.09 10.16
CA TYR A 286 -9.72 -19.80 11.37
C TYR A 286 -11.09 -19.19 11.13
N ILE A 287 -11.39 -18.70 9.93
CA ILE A 287 -12.60 -17.91 9.72
C ILE A 287 -13.45 -18.58 8.64
N SER A 288 -14.62 -19.08 9.04
CA SER A 288 -15.61 -19.58 8.09
C SER A 288 -15.86 -18.50 7.02
N PRO A 289 -15.87 -18.84 5.72
CA PRO A 289 -16.18 -17.88 4.65
C PRO A 289 -17.57 -17.24 4.84
N ASN A 290 -18.43 -17.87 5.65
CA ASN A 290 -19.75 -17.36 6.03
C ASN A 290 -19.72 -16.41 7.25
N LEU A 291 -18.57 -16.10 7.84
CA LEU A 291 -18.48 -15.21 9.01
C LEU A 291 -18.58 -13.73 8.59
N PHE A 292 -17.97 -13.37 7.46
CA PHE A 292 -17.89 -11.98 6.99
C PHE A 292 -18.88 -11.67 5.88
N GLY A 293 -19.19 -10.37 5.76
CA GLY A 293 -20.01 -9.82 4.70
C GLY A 293 -21.47 -9.57 5.12
N PRO A 294 -22.23 -8.85 4.28
CA PRO A 294 -23.61 -8.49 4.59
C PRO A 294 -24.50 -9.73 4.73
N LYS A 295 -25.23 -9.84 5.85
CA LYS A 295 -26.19 -10.91 6.10
C LYS A 295 -27.53 -10.37 6.57
N LYS A 296 -28.61 -11.03 6.16
CA LYS A 296 -29.95 -10.89 6.72
C LYS A 296 -30.53 -12.27 6.98
N CYS A 297 -30.93 -12.54 8.21
CA CYS A 297 -31.52 -13.81 8.62
C CYS A 297 -32.87 -13.55 9.29
N LEU A 298 -33.85 -14.42 9.07
CA LEU A 298 -35.12 -14.38 9.79
C LEU A 298 -34.98 -15.24 11.05
N SER A 299 -35.11 -14.63 12.22
CA SER A 299 -35.10 -15.31 13.50
C SER A 299 -36.50 -15.47 14.06
N ARG A 300 -36.67 -16.51 14.88
CA ARG A 300 -37.91 -16.76 15.66
C ARG A 300 -37.83 -16.16 17.07
N PHE A 301 -37.02 -15.13 17.28
CA PHE A 301 -36.78 -14.54 18.59
C PHE A 301 -37.99 -13.73 19.06
N GLU A 302 -38.85 -14.35 19.89
CA GLU A 302 -40.09 -13.84 20.52
C GLU A 302 -41.19 -13.33 19.56
N ASN A 303 -40.83 -12.84 18.38
CA ASN A 303 -41.65 -12.58 17.21
C ASN A 303 -40.74 -12.79 15.98
N TYR A 304 -41.31 -13.03 14.80
CA TYR A 304 -40.51 -13.17 13.58
C TYR A 304 -39.79 -11.85 13.30
N VAL A 305 -38.50 -11.79 13.61
CA VAL A 305 -37.68 -10.58 13.51
C VAL A 305 -36.48 -10.89 12.65
N HIS A 306 -36.13 -9.95 11.77
CA HIS A 306 -34.94 -10.08 10.97
C HIS A 306 -33.72 -9.56 11.72
N PHE A 307 -32.65 -10.33 11.68
CA PHE A 307 -31.33 -9.92 12.12
C PHE A 307 -30.52 -9.51 10.91
N VAL A 308 -29.84 -8.36 11.00
CA VAL A 308 -28.91 -7.87 9.99
C VAL A 308 -27.52 -7.64 10.60
N SER A 309 -26.48 -8.04 9.87
CA SER A 309 -25.09 -7.85 10.28
C SER A 309 -24.17 -7.63 9.08
N GLY A 310 -22.90 -7.31 9.35
CA GLY A 310 -21.86 -7.22 8.32
C GLY A 310 -22.08 -6.14 7.25
N GLY A 311 -22.84 -5.10 7.59
CA GLY A 311 -23.17 -3.99 6.68
C GLY A 311 -24.37 -4.23 5.76
N PHE A 312 -25.21 -5.23 6.05
CA PHE A 312 -26.47 -5.41 5.31
C PHE A 312 -27.45 -4.26 5.58
N PRO A 313 -28.08 -3.68 4.54
CA PRO A 313 -29.08 -2.64 4.72
C PRO A 313 -30.34 -3.24 5.35
N GLY A 314 -30.62 -2.85 6.60
CA GLY A 314 -31.84 -3.27 7.28
C GLY A 314 -33.07 -2.49 6.83
N SER A 315 -34.24 -3.06 7.08
CA SER A 315 -35.55 -2.44 6.93
C SER A 315 -36.11 -2.09 8.31
N ALA A 316 -37.05 -1.14 8.39
CA ALA A 316 -37.77 -0.84 9.63
C ALA A 316 -38.20 -2.12 10.39
N GLY A 317 -37.85 -2.18 11.68
CA GLY A 317 -38.10 -3.33 12.56
C GLY A 317 -36.99 -4.40 12.58
N ASP A 318 -36.03 -4.36 11.66
CA ASP A 318 -34.86 -5.24 11.71
C ASP A 318 -33.98 -4.91 12.93
N LEU A 319 -33.43 -5.94 13.59
CA LEU A 319 -32.39 -5.78 14.61
C LEU A 319 -31.01 -5.84 13.97
N VAL A 320 -30.16 -4.89 14.35
CA VAL A 320 -28.75 -4.87 13.97
C VAL A 320 -27.96 -5.61 15.04
N VAL A 321 -27.24 -6.65 14.63
CA VAL A 321 -26.54 -7.59 15.53
C VAL A 321 -25.09 -7.79 15.09
N ASP A 322 -24.28 -8.42 15.94
CA ASP A 322 -22.89 -8.77 15.64
C ASP A 322 -22.76 -9.86 14.56
N ASP A 323 -23.53 -10.95 14.65
CA ASP A 323 -23.69 -11.95 13.57
C ASP A 323 -25.16 -12.34 13.37
N ALA A 324 -25.71 -12.08 12.18
CA ALA A 324 -27.11 -12.42 11.87
C ALA A 324 -27.42 -13.92 11.91
N ASN A 325 -26.40 -14.79 11.79
CA ASN A 325 -26.59 -16.24 11.85
C ASN A 325 -26.59 -16.78 13.28
N ASP A 326 -25.81 -16.18 14.18
CA ASP A 326 -25.61 -16.63 15.57
C ASP A 326 -25.35 -15.41 16.47
N PRO A 327 -26.38 -14.59 16.74
CA PRO A 327 -26.18 -13.30 17.40
C PRO A 327 -25.94 -13.46 18.90
N VAL A 328 -24.92 -12.76 19.39
CA VAL A 328 -24.64 -12.63 20.83
C VAL A 328 -25.00 -11.24 21.32
N PHE A 329 -24.77 -10.23 20.48
CA PHE A 329 -24.99 -8.83 20.82
C PHE A 329 -25.99 -8.18 19.85
N GLN A 330 -27.03 -7.58 20.42
CA GLN A 330 -27.80 -6.57 19.72
C GLN A 330 -27.05 -5.24 19.80
N LEU A 331 -26.85 -4.59 18.66
CA LEU A 331 -26.24 -3.27 18.56
C LEU A 331 -27.30 -2.16 18.53
N GLY A 332 -28.46 -2.48 17.96
CA GLY A 332 -29.59 -1.58 17.83
C GLY A 332 -30.67 -2.13 16.91
N TYR A 333 -31.51 -1.25 16.38
CA TYR A 333 -32.56 -1.60 15.43
C TYR A 333 -32.73 -0.51 14.38
N ILE A 334 -33.39 -0.86 13.27
CA ILE A 334 -33.80 0.12 12.26
C ILE A 334 -35.19 0.63 12.61
N SER A 335 -35.32 1.93 12.83
CA SER A 335 -36.60 2.56 13.14
C SER A 335 -37.54 2.62 11.92
N GLU A 336 -38.80 2.97 12.16
CA GLU A 336 -39.80 3.26 11.11
C GLU A 336 -39.41 4.40 10.15
N LYS A 337 -38.34 5.15 10.46
CA LYS A 337 -37.78 6.20 9.60
C LYS A 337 -36.56 5.74 8.80
N ASP A 338 -36.28 4.43 8.79
CA ASP A 338 -35.08 3.83 8.20
C ASP A 338 -33.76 4.33 8.80
N GLU A 339 -33.80 4.83 10.03
CA GLU A 339 -32.62 5.27 10.78
C GLU A 339 -32.17 4.20 11.77
N PHE A 340 -30.85 4.00 11.87
CA PHE A 340 -30.26 3.18 12.92
C PHE A 340 -30.44 3.84 14.29
N VAL A 341 -31.08 3.12 15.21
CA VAL A 341 -31.22 3.51 16.61
C VAL A 341 -30.38 2.55 17.45
N SER A 342 -29.40 3.09 18.17
CA SER A 342 -28.56 2.30 19.07
C SER A 342 -29.38 1.80 20.26
N ASP A 343 -29.31 0.50 20.51
CA ASP A 343 -29.96 -0.21 21.61
C ASP A 343 -29.13 -1.45 21.92
N PHE A 344 -28.05 -1.26 22.69
CA PHE A 344 -27.05 -2.29 22.91
C PHE A 344 -27.50 -3.28 23.99
N LYS A 345 -27.63 -4.56 23.62
CA LYS A 345 -28.09 -5.64 24.52
C LYS A 345 -27.33 -6.94 24.25
N ILE A 346 -27.36 -7.83 25.22
CA ILE A 346 -26.94 -9.23 25.08
C ILE A 346 -28.22 -10.05 24.95
N PHE A 347 -28.27 -10.96 23.97
CA PHE A 347 -29.43 -11.83 23.75
C PHE A 347 -29.62 -12.88 24.84
#